data_AF-A0AA37QYR8-F1
#
_entry.id   AF-A0AA37QYR8-F1
#
_cell.length_a   1.000
_cell.length_b   1.000
_cell.length_c   1.000
_cell.angle_alpha   90.00
_cell.angle_beta   90.00
_cell.angle_gamma   90.00
#
_symmetry.space_group_name_H-M   'P 1'
#
loop_
_entity.id
_entity.type
_entity.pdbx_description
1 polymer ?
#
loop_
_entity_poly.entity_id
_entity_poly.type
_entity_poly.pdbx_seq_one_letter_code
_entity_poly.pdbx_strand_id
1 'polypeptide(L)'
;MAATARQPSFVLPAHPNELDRKRIERALKSRKRYRYVEPTVSPVDDGYHVQSPCCSRNIDKDGGVIDVALLRHDPAKTMWKLFWRDHAKGIWELHSVHQRLTAAVDELNADPERIFWQ
;
A
#
# COMPACT_ATOMS: atom_id res chain seq x y z
N MET A 1 26.18 -35.22 8.24
CA MET A 1 24.83 -34.64 8.45
C MET A 1 25.01 -33.43 9.38
N ALA A 2 25.20 -32.23 8.83
CA ALA A 2 25.40 -31.02 9.64
C ALA A 2 24.08 -30.21 9.67
N ALA A 3 23.45 -30.15 10.84
CA ALA A 3 22.28 -29.33 11.07
C ALA A 3 22.71 -27.88 11.28
N THR A 4 22.64 -27.06 10.23
CA THR A 4 22.78 -25.60 10.35
C THR A 4 21.54 -25.07 11.07
N ALA A 5 21.71 -24.77 12.36
CA ALA A 5 20.74 -24.00 13.12
C ALA A 5 20.58 -22.63 12.45
N ARG A 6 19.40 -22.39 11.85
CA ARG A 6 18.99 -21.06 11.37
C ARG A 6 18.87 -20.17 12.60
N GLN A 7 19.82 -19.26 12.79
CA GLN A 7 19.67 -18.17 13.74
C GLN A 7 18.40 -17.39 13.36
N PRO A 8 17.46 -17.14 14.28
CA PRO A 8 16.43 -16.16 14.04
C PRO A 8 17.14 -14.80 14.04
N SER A 9 17.37 -14.24 12.85
CA SER A 9 17.69 -12.84 12.72
C SER A 9 16.53 -12.08 13.35
N PHE A 10 16.76 -11.44 14.50
CA PHE A 10 15.92 -10.38 15.02
C PHE A 10 16.00 -9.23 14.02
N VAL A 11 15.29 -9.36 12.91
CA VAL A 11 14.98 -8.25 12.02
C VAL A 11 14.02 -7.43 12.84
N LEU A 12 14.52 -6.39 13.51
CA LEU A 12 13.68 -5.29 13.98
C LEU A 12 12.69 -5.00 12.84
N PRO A 13 11.38 -4.92 13.10
CA PRO A 13 10.44 -4.63 12.04
C PRO A 13 10.88 -3.31 11.40
N ALA A 14 11.43 -3.40 10.18
CA ALA A 14 11.97 -2.24 9.46
C ALA A 14 10.86 -1.22 9.16
N HIS A 15 9.61 -1.69 9.23
CA HIS A 15 8.39 -0.95 9.03
C HIS A 15 7.40 -1.32 10.14
N PRO A 16 6.56 -0.39 10.59
CA PRO A 16 6.38 0.95 10.04
C PRO A 16 7.44 1.97 10.47
N ASN A 17 8.07 2.63 9.50
CA ASN A 17 8.98 3.78 9.68
C ASN A 17 8.34 5.08 9.18
N GLU A 18 8.60 6.20 9.86
CA GLU A 18 8.10 7.53 9.47
C GLU A 18 8.69 8.01 8.13
N LEU A 19 9.94 7.64 7.83
CA LEU A 19 10.59 8.00 6.57
C LEU A 19 9.82 7.46 5.37
N ASP A 20 9.46 6.18 5.43
CA ASP A 20 8.76 5.50 4.34
C ASP A 20 7.30 5.93 4.27
N ARG A 21 6.65 6.22 5.41
CA ARG A 21 5.34 6.90 5.43
C ARG A 21 5.40 8.21 4.63
N LYS A 22 6.34 9.10 4.95
CA LYS A 22 6.51 10.38 4.25
C LYS A 22 6.88 10.22 2.78
N ARG A 23 7.60 9.15 2.41
CA ARG A 23 7.89 8.83 1.00
C ARG A 23 6.63 8.46 0.24
N ILE A 24 5.77 7.62 0.82
CA ILE A 24 4.48 7.24 0.21
C ILE A 24 3.59 8.48 0.08
N GLU A 25 3.45 9.26 1.15
CA GLU A 25 2.67 10.51 1.14
C GLU A 25 3.17 11.48 0.05
N ARG A 26 4.49 11.65 -0.08
CA ARG A 26 5.07 12.53 -1.11
C ARG A 26 4.83 12.01 -2.52
N ALA A 27 4.97 10.72 -2.75
CA ALA A 27 4.74 10.12 -4.06
C ALA A 27 3.26 10.22 -4.46
N LEU A 28 2.35 9.98 -3.50
CA LEU A 28 0.92 10.19 -3.70
C LEU A 28 0.58 11.66 -3.98
N LYS A 29 1.34 12.64 -3.46
CA LYS A 29 1.17 14.05 -3.86
C LYS A 29 1.63 14.34 -5.28
N SER A 30 2.63 13.63 -5.79
CA SER A 30 3.15 13.79 -7.16
C SER A 30 2.30 13.11 -8.24
N ARG A 31 1.10 12.64 -7.90
CA ARG A 31 0.26 11.89 -8.82
C ARG A 31 -0.34 12.72 -9.94
N LYS A 32 -0.38 12.11 -11.12
CA LYS A 32 -0.94 12.74 -12.31
C LYS A 32 -2.48 12.66 -12.34
N ARG A 33 -3.07 11.65 -11.69
CA ARG A 33 -4.52 11.34 -11.64
C ARG A 33 -5.10 11.58 -10.23
N TYR A 34 -6.43 11.74 -10.12
CA TYR A 34 -7.14 11.95 -8.85
C TYR A 34 -6.61 13.12 -7.99
N ARG A 35 -6.28 14.25 -8.64
CA ARG A 35 -5.65 15.42 -7.99
C ARG A 35 -6.54 16.13 -6.95
N TYR A 36 -7.84 15.84 -6.97
CA TYR A 36 -8.84 16.53 -6.15
C TYR A 36 -9.15 15.84 -4.82
N VAL A 37 -8.57 14.66 -4.58
CA VAL A 37 -8.69 13.96 -3.29
C VAL A 37 -7.39 14.05 -2.52
N GLU A 38 -7.40 13.80 -1.22
CA GLU A 38 -6.18 13.79 -0.41
C GLU A 38 -6.06 12.43 0.31
N PRO A 39 -5.24 11.50 -0.20
CA PRO A 39 -5.08 10.20 0.40
C PRO A 39 -4.27 10.34 1.68
N THR A 40 -4.71 9.61 2.70
CA THR A 40 -4.03 9.50 3.98
C THR A 40 -3.31 8.16 4.04
N VAL A 41 -2.08 8.17 4.54
CA VAL A 41 -1.27 6.96 4.71
C VAL A 41 -1.15 6.67 6.20
N SER A 42 -1.78 5.60 6.64
CA SER A 42 -1.77 5.12 8.02
C SER A 42 -0.76 4.00 8.18
N PRO A 43 0.18 4.09 9.13
CA PRO A 43 1.07 2.97 9.44
C PRO A 43 0.26 1.80 10.05
N VAL A 44 0.57 0.58 9.65
CA VAL A 44 -0.01 -0.66 10.19
C VAL A 44 1.12 -1.61 10.59
N ASP A 45 0.83 -2.64 11.39
CA ASP A 45 1.82 -3.53 12.03
C ASP A 45 2.92 -4.08 11.10
N ASP A 46 2.62 -4.26 9.81
CA ASP A 46 3.53 -4.86 8.83
C ASP A 46 3.59 -4.05 7.53
N GLY A 47 3.31 -2.74 7.59
CA GLY A 47 3.39 -1.86 6.42
C GLY A 47 2.55 -0.60 6.50
N TYR A 48 1.86 -0.26 5.41
CA TYR A 48 1.15 1.00 5.25
C TYR A 48 -0.19 0.81 4.56
N HIS A 49 -1.22 1.40 5.16
CA HIS A 49 -2.55 1.45 4.60
C HIS A 49 -2.78 2.83 3.98
N VAL A 50 -3.13 2.85 2.69
CA VAL A 50 -3.48 4.06 1.95
C VAL A 50 -4.99 4.11 1.82
N GLN A 51 -5.58 5.17 2.37
CA GLN A 51 -6.99 5.47 2.28
C GLN A 51 -7.17 6.79 1.55
N SER A 52 -8.29 6.98 0.84
CA SER A 52 -8.56 8.24 0.15
C SER A 52 -10.04 8.55 0.23
N PRO A 53 -10.44 9.84 0.35
CA PRO A 53 -11.82 10.20 0.11
C PRO A 53 -12.21 9.79 -1.31
N CYS A 54 -13.42 9.28 -1.46
CA CYS A 54 -13.93 8.83 -2.74
C CYS A 54 -14.26 10.02 -3.64
N CYS A 55 -13.65 10.09 -4.83
CA CYS A 55 -13.94 11.15 -5.80
C CYS A 55 -15.22 10.90 -6.61
N SER A 56 -15.76 9.68 -6.58
CA SER A 56 -16.88 9.27 -7.42
C SER A 56 -18.11 8.99 -6.55
N ARG A 57 -19.17 9.77 -6.77
CA ARG A 57 -20.50 9.51 -6.20
C ARG A 57 -21.09 8.15 -6.59
N ASN A 58 -20.47 7.45 -7.54
CA ASN A 58 -20.91 6.14 -8.00
C ASN A 58 -20.47 5.00 -7.08
N ILE A 59 -19.42 5.22 -6.27
CA ILE A 59 -18.84 4.21 -5.38
C ILE A 59 -19.38 4.43 -3.97
N ASP A 60 -19.33 5.67 -3.50
CA ASP A 60 -19.90 6.07 -2.22
C ASP A 60 -20.70 7.37 -2.41
N LYS A 61 -22.01 7.30 -2.14
CA LYS A 61 -22.91 8.45 -2.32
C LYS A 61 -22.66 9.57 -1.31
N ASP A 62 -22.07 9.24 -0.16
CA ASP A 62 -21.71 10.18 0.90
C ASP A 62 -20.32 10.82 0.67
N GLY A 63 -19.51 10.29 -0.26
CA GLY A 63 -18.14 10.74 -0.49
C GLY A 63 -17.19 10.30 0.63
N GLY A 64 -17.49 9.15 1.24
CA GLY A 64 -16.71 8.56 2.32
C GLY A 64 -15.27 8.23 1.95
N VAL A 65 -14.49 7.89 2.98
CA VAL A 65 -13.12 7.43 2.81
C VAL A 65 -13.14 5.96 2.39
N ILE A 66 -12.49 5.65 1.26
CA ILE A 66 -12.32 4.29 0.76
C ILE A 66 -10.88 3.82 1.00
N ASP A 67 -10.76 2.51 1.23
CA ASP A 67 -9.48 1.83 1.31
C ASP A 67 -8.92 1.66 -0.10
N VAL A 68 -7.84 2.38 -0.42
CA VAL A 68 -7.29 2.40 -1.79
C VAL A 68 -6.30 1.26 -1.98
N ALA A 69 -5.31 1.17 -1.09
CA ALA A 69 -4.24 0.20 -1.22
C ALA A 69 -3.63 -0.15 0.13
N LEU A 70 -3.18 -1.39 0.25
CA LEU A 70 -2.46 -1.87 1.43
C LEU A 70 -1.09 -2.38 1.00
N LEU A 71 -0.04 -1.72 1.49
CA LEU A 71 1.33 -2.12 1.29
C LEU A 71 1.79 -2.94 2.49
N ARG A 72 2.24 -4.17 2.26
CA ARG A 72 2.75 -5.06 3.31
C ARG A 72 4.20 -5.42 3.01
N HIS A 73 5.06 -5.26 4.01
CA HIS A 73 6.47 -5.63 3.90
C HIS A 73 6.66 -7.04 4.42
N ASP A 74 7.12 -7.95 3.57
CA ASP A 74 7.49 -9.30 3.97
C ASP A 74 8.96 -9.33 4.41
N PRO A 75 9.26 -9.38 5.73
CA PRO A 75 10.64 -9.35 6.21
C PRO A 75 11.43 -10.62 5.89
N ALA A 76 10.75 -11.74 5.59
CA ALA A 76 11.41 -13.00 5.27
C ALA A 76 11.90 -13.02 3.81
N LYS A 77 11.16 -12.38 2.90
CA LYS A 77 11.51 -12.28 1.48
C LYS A 77 12.14 -10.94 1.10
N THR A 78 12.11 -9.96 2.01
CA THR A 78 12.53 -8.57 1.76
C THR A 78 11.80 -7.98 0.56
N MET A 79 10.48 -8.24 0.49
CA MET A 79 9.61 -7.83 -0.62
C MET A 79 8.40 -7.06 -0.11
N TRP A 80 7.90 -6.17 -0.94
CA TRP A 80 6.68 -5.39 -0.74
C TRP A 80 5.53 -5.99 -1.53
N LYS A 81 4.45 -6.35 -0.85
CA LYS A 81 3.22 -6.79 -1.47
C LYS A 81 2.25 -5.62 -1.51
N LEU A 82 1.77 -5.30 -2.71
CA LEU A 82 0.74 -4.31 -2.93
C LEU A 82 -0.59 -5.04 -3.04
N PHE A 83 -1.52 -4.70 -2.16
CA PHE A 83 -2.88 -5.18 -2.18
C PHE A 83 -3.82 -4.05 -2.58
N TRP A 84 -4.84 -4.38 -3.34
CA TRP A 84 -5.95 -3.50 -3.65
C TRP A 84 -7.21 -3.99 -2.94
N ARG A 85 -8.16 -3.09 -2.71
CA ARG A 85 -9.43 -3.42 -2.09
C ARG A 85 -10.47 -3.69 -3.18
N ASP A 86 -10.99 -4.91 -3.25
CA ASP A 86 -12.22 -5.16 -4.02
C ASP A 86 -13.38 -4.61 -3.19
N HIS A 87 -13.89 -3.43 -3.57
CA HIS A 87 -15.02 -2.79 -2.91
C HIS A 87 -16.36 -3.50 -3.13
N ALA A 88 -16.49 -4.30 -4.19
CA ALA A 88 -17.70 -5.08 -4.45
C ALA A 88 -17.83 -6.26 -3.48
N LYS A 89 -16.70 -6.88 -3.11
CA LYS A 89 -16.66 -8.02 -2.17
C LYS A 89 -16.20 -7.65 -0.77
N GLY A 90 -15.62 -6.47 -0.58
CA GLY A 90 -15.01 -6.07 0.68
C GLY A 90 -13.84 -6.97 1.08
N ILE A 91 -12.99 -7.37 0.12
CA ILE A 91 -11.80 -8.20 0.37
C ILE A 91 -10.53 -7.50 -0.12
N TRP A 92 -9.40 -7.85 0.48
CA TRP A 92 -8.08 -7.41 0.03
C TRP A 92 -7.51 -8.46 -0.92
N GLU A 93 -7.20 -8.06 -2.14
CA GLU A 93 -6.61 -8.94 -3.14
C GLU A 93 -5.18 -8.50 -3.46
N LEU A 94 -4.29 -9.48 -3.62
CA LEU A 94 -2.90 -9.21 -3.96
C LEU A 94 -2.83 -8.71 -5.40
N HIS A 95 -2.40 -7.48 -5.59
CA HIS A 95 -2.18 -6.91 -6.91
C HIS A 95 -0.81 -7.34 -7.46
N SER A 96 0.25 -6.93 -6.76
CA SER A 96 1.63 -7.06 -7.23
C SER A 96 2.61 -7.26 -6.09
N VAL A 97 3.79 -7.77 -6.42
CA VAL A 97 4.91 -7.90 -5.47
C VAL A 97 6.14 -7.20 -6.04
N HIS A 98 6.73 -6.33 -5.24
CA HIS A 98 7.88 -5.50 -5.59
C HIS A 98 9.05 -5.75 -4.66
N GLN A 99 10.28 -5.57 -5.14
CA GLN A 99 11.45 -5.61 -4.27
C GLN A 99 11.65 -4.31 -3.49
N ARG A 100 11.06 -3.20 -3.94
CA ARG A 100 11.25 -1.86 -3.36
C ARG A 100 9.90 -1.18 -3.14
N LEU A 101 9.76 -0.50 -2.01
CA LEU A 101 8.57 0.30 -1.69
C LEU A 101 8.29 1.33 -2.79
N THR A 102 9.31 2.01 -3.28
CA THR A 102 9.16 3.04 -4.33
C THR A 102 8.53 2.49 -5.60
N ALA A 103 8.82 1.24 -5.98
CA ALA A 103 8.23 0.62 -7.17
C ALA A 103 6.74 0.30 -6.94
N ALA A 104 6.38 -0.22 -5.77
CA ALA A 104 4.98 -0.46 -5.40
C ALA A 104 4.17 0.85 -5.38
N VAL A 105 4.77 1.92 -4.85
CA VAL A 105 4.11 3.23 -4.78
C VAL A 105 4.04 3.90 -6.16
N ASP A 106 5.03 3.71 -7.03
CA ASP A 106 5.00 4.22 -8.40
C ASP A 106 3.89 3.54 -9.22
N GLU A 107 3.72 2.23 -9.05
CA GLU A 107 2.60 1.48 -9.65
C GLU A 107 1.24 1.97 -9.15
N LEU A 108 1.10 2.11 -7.82
CA LEU A 108 -0.09 2.71 -7.20
C LEU A 108 -0.35 4.13 -7.73
N ASN A 109 0.70 4.92 -7.94
CA ASN A 109 0.58 6.29 -8.43
C ASN A 109 0.19 6.37 -9.92
N ALA A 110 0.76 5.47 -10.72
CA ALA A 110 0.44 5.36 -12.15
C ALA A 110 -0.99 4.87 -12.38
N ASP A 111 -1.47 3.93 -11.54
CA ASP A 111 -2.79 3.30 -11.58
C ASP A 111 -3.31 3.14 -13.02
N PRO A 112 -2.60 2.38 -13.87
CA PRO A 112 -2.94 2.27 -15.29
C PRO A 112 -4.31 1.59 -15.49
N GLU A 113 -4.65 0.64 -14.62
CA GLU A 113 -5.88 -0.16 -14.70
C GLU A 113 -7.08 0.50 -14.01
N ARG A 114 -6.86 1.58 -13.24
CA ARG A 114 -7.92 2.34 -12.54
C ARG A 114 -8.71 1.52 -11.53
N ILE A 115 -8.03 0.64 -10.81
CA ILE A 115 -8.66 -0.31 -9.88
C ILE A 115 -8.55 0.13 -8.41
N PHE A 116 -7.59 1.00 -8.08
CA PHE A 116 -7.32 1.37 -6.68
C PHE A 116 -8.27 2.46 -6.14
N TRP A 117 -8.76 3.34 -7.01
CA TRP A 117 -9.70 4.43 -6.65
C TRP A 117 -11.13 4.17 -7.17
N GLN A 118 -11.50 2.89 -7.25
CA GLN A 118 -12.80 2.42 -7.74
C GLN A 118 -13.76 1.99 -6.63
#